data_AF-A0A3D1TVZ9-F1
#
_entry.id   AF-A0A3D1TVZ9-F1
#
_cell.length_a   1.000
_cell.length_b   1.000
_cell.length_c   1.000
_cell.angle_alpha   90.00
_cell.angle_beta   90.00
_cell.angle_gamma   90.00
#
_symmetry.space_group_name_H-M   'P 1'
#
loop_
_entity.id
_entity.type
_entity.pdbx_description
1 polymer ?
#
loop_
_entity_poly.entity_id
_entity_poly.type
_entity_poly.pdbx_seq_one_letter_code
_entity_poly.pdbx_strand_id
1 'polypeptide(L)'
;MVTLLAASLLGVSAPNAPGTRAASATAATCAGLTLDVHPGVNRAGSKPAPASEAAPDAPRGSFSVSLPPYPEATPLSPWAASPYPETLLSAYLQTAGAEYQSSDSVTIVSAWFRSHLPACGWHTNGYWNGNASVFTAGRTFVSNANPDLSVEMSYGHGASDGSYIGYGVEWIIYPPRPAASYLHGPFTQVRIARRRPRNILPNSSLVQRVVHTTVRDRTEIRRLVSAINSVGGYHTVPALCLGGGAARFGGPAWLAFIRPDSSAVHAYEIGPGACLGLAVNSRRWLIDTGVVWKQILRLTRP
;
A
#
# COMPACT_ATOMS: atom_id res chain seq x y z
N MET A 1 18.37 -11.32 -89.75
CA MET A 1 19.19 -12.30 -89.00
C MET A 1 19.03 -11.95 -87.54
N VAL A 2 18.07 -12.49 -86.77
CA VAL A 2 17.98 -13.86 -86.22
C VAL A 2 19.33 -14.33 -85.69
N THR A 3 19.51 -14.41 -84.36
CA THR A 3 19.55 -15.68 -83.59
C THR A 3 19.45 -15.40 -82.08
N LEU A 4 18.72 -16.28 -81.38
CA LEU A 4 18.42 -16.39 -79.94
C LEU A 4 19.56 -17.07 -79.13
N LEU A 5 19.31 -17.15 -77.80
CA LEU A 5 19.77 -18.11 -76.75
C LEU A 5 20.93 -17.62 -75.84
N ALA A 6 20.99 -17.89 -74.53
CA ALA A 6 20.07 -18.43 -73.52
C ALA A 6 20.69 -18.30 -72.11
N ALA A 7 19.82 -18.22 -71.10
CA ALA A 7 19.88 -18.61 -69.67
C ALA A 7 21.23 -18.87 -68.93
N SER A 8 21.36 -18.35 -67.70
CA SER A 8 21.23 -19.10 -66.42
C SER A 8 21.84 -18.39 -65.18
N LEU A 9 20.97 -17.98 -64.23
CA LEU A 9 20.92 -18.30 -62.79
C LEU A 9 22.20 -18.47 -61.91
N LEU A 10 22.23 -17.71 -60.78
CA LEU A 10 22.50 -18.07 -59.34
C LEU A 10 23.57 -17.27 -58.56
N GLY A 11 23.20 -16.87 -57.33
CA GLY A 11 24.06 -16.44 -56.20
C GLY A 11 23.73 -15.03 -55.67
N VAL A 12 22.76 -14.81 -54.76
CA VAL A 12 22.84 -14.92 -53.28
C VAL A 12 24.11 -14.22 -52.74
N SER A 13 24.06 -13.08 -52.07
CA SER A 13 23.66 -12.96 -50.66
C SER A 13 23.33 -11.51 -50.29
N ALA A 14 22.13 -11.25 -49.75
CA ALA A 14 21.79 -9.99 -49.12
C ALA A 14 22.36 -9.95 -47.69
N PRO A 15 22.80 -8.77 -47.17
CA PRO A 15 23.26 -8.65 -45.80
C PRO A 15 22.08 -8.79 -44.83
N ASN A 16 22.24 -9.68 -43.85
CA ASN A 16 21.38 -9.83 -42.68
C ASN A 16 21.32 -8.50 -41.91
N ALA A 17 20.24 -7.74 -42.12
CA ALA A 17 19.81 -6.75 -41.15
C ALA A 17 19.06 -7.47 -40.02
N PRO A 18 19.41 -7.26 -38.74
CA PRO A 18 18.60 -7.76 -37.64
C PRO A 18 17.23 -7.11 -37.73
N GLY A 19 16.22 -7.93 -38.01
CA GLY A 19 14.83 -7.52 -38.03
C GLY A 19 14.46 -6.95 -36.67
N THR A 20 14.33 -5.63 -36.62
CA THR A 20 13.47 -4.98 -35.66
C THR A 20 12.06 -5.49 -35.95
N ARG A 21 11.62 -6.49 -35.18
CA ARG A 21 10.19 -6.77 -35.03
C ARG A 21 9.58 -5.47 -34.52
N ALA A 22 9.05 -4.67 -35.45
CA ALA A 22 8.10 -3.65 -35.11
C ALA A 22 6.96 -4.39 -34.40
N ALA A 23 6.90 -4.21 -33.08
CA ALA A 23 5.72 -4.58 -32.32
C ALA A 23 4.58 -3.83 -32.97
N SER A 24 3.78 -4.53 -33.76
CA SER A 24 2.47 -4.05 -34.17
C SER A 24 1.81 -3.55 -32.90
N ALA A 25 1.47 -2.26 -32.87
CA ALA A 25 0.64 -1.70 -31.82
C ALA A 25 -0.73 -2.35 -31.96
N THR A 26 -0.85 -3.58 -31.46
CA THR A 26 -2.11 -4.20 -31.13
C THR A 26 -2.83 -3.19 -30.24
N ALA A 27 -4.06 -2.83 -30.61
CA ALA A 27 -4.94 -2.07 -29.73
C ALA A 27 -4.81 -2.69 -28.34
N ALA A 28 -4.36 -1.91 -27.37
CA ALA A 28 -4.01 -2.45 -26.05
C ALA A 28 -5.25 -3.16 -25.50
N THR A 29 -5.22 -4.49 -25.43
CA THR A 29 -6.30 -5.25 -24.82
C THR A 29 -6.19 -5.05 -23.33
N CYS A 30 -6.91 -4.06 -22.81
CA CYS A 30 -6.83 -3.65 -21.42
C CYS A 30 -7.51 -4.59 -20.42
N ALA A 31 -8.22 -5.60 -20.92
CA ALA A 31 -8.88 -6.62 -20.13
C ALA A 31 -8.47 -8.01 -20.63
N GLY A 32 -7.94 -8.83 -19.73
CA GLY A 32 -7.59 -10.23 -20.03
C GLY A 32 -7.13 -11.01 -18.81
N LEU A 33 -6.54 -10.31 -17.82
CA LEU A 33 -6.35 -10.81 -16.47
C LEU A 33 -7.36 -10.18 -15.54
N THR A 34 -8.18 -11.00 -14.88
CA THR A 34 -9.13 -10.55 -13.86
C THR A 34 -8.62 -10.98 -12.49
N LEU A 35 -8.44 -10.03 -11.59
CA LEU A 35 -8.01 -10.26 -10.22
C LEU A 35 -9.15 -9.94 -9.26
N ASP A 36 -9.57 -10.94 -8.49
CA ASP A 36 -10.59 -10.78 -7.46
C ASP A 36 -9.97 -10.21 -6.19
N VAL A 37 -10.32 -8.96 -5.90
CA VAL A 37 -9.83 -8.21 -4.76
C VAL A 37 -10.64 -8.58 -3.53
N HIS A 38 -9.94 -8.93 -2.46
CA HIS A 38 -10.52 -9.31 -1.19
C HIS A 38 -10.07 -8.38 -0.07
N PRO A 39 -10.91 -8.14 0.95
CA PRO A 39 -10.51 -7.40 2.13
C PRO A 39 -9.29 -8.03 2.83
N GLY A 40 -8.31 -7.20 3.20
CA GLY A 40 -7.07 -7.61 3.84
C GLY A 40 -5.94 -7.92 2.85
N VAL A 41 -4.84 -8.44 3.40
CA VAL A 41 -3.62 -8.83 2.64
C VAL A 41 -3.72 -10.30 2.25
N ASN A 42 -3.80 -10.59 0.96
CA ASN A 42 -3.89 -11.93 0.38
C ASN A 42 -2.49 -12.56 0.16
N ARG A 43 -1.97 -13.25 1.18
CA ARG A 43 -0.62 -13.85 1.15
C ARG A 43 -0.63 -15.29 0.63
N ALA A 44 0.44 -15.67 -0.08
CA ALA A 44 0.74 -17.06 -0.38
C ALA A 44 1.07 -17.83 0.92
N GLY A 45 0.33 -18.91 1.20
CA GLY A 45 0.71 -19.98 2.13
C GLY A 45 0.85 -19.65 3.63
N SER A 46 0.66 -18.40 4.07
CA SER A 46 0.84 -18.00 5.47
C SER A 46 -0.42 -17.35 6.05
N LYS A 47 -0.75 -17.71 7.30
CA LYS A 47 -1.83 -17.05 8.06
C LYS A 47 -1.49 -15.56 8.17
N PRO A 48 -2.41 -14.65 7.81
CA PRO A 48 -2.13 -13.23 7.92
C PRO A 48 -1.70 -12.87 9.34
N ALA A 49 -0.66 -12.04 9.47
CA ALA A 49 -0.37 -11.39 10.74
C ALA A 49 -1.63 -10.66 11.23
N PRO A 50 -1.84 -10.47 12.54
CA PRO A 50 -3.00 -9.74 13.06
C PRO A 50 -3.11 -8.29 12.53
N ALA A 51 -2.02 -7.72 12.00
CA ALA A 51 -1.99 -6.39 11.37
C ALA A 51 -2.50 -6.40 9.91
N SER A 52 -2.61 -7.58 9.28
CA SER A 52 -3.10 -7.79 7.91
C SER A 52 -4.56 -8.26 7.84
N GLU A 53 -5.22 -8.46 8.98
CA GLU A 53 -6.67 -8.72 9.03
C GLU A 53 -7.45 -7.46 8.66
N ALA A 54 -8.41 -7.60 7.75
CA ALA A 54 -9.35 -6.53 7.43
C ALA A 54 -10.09 -6.05 8.69
N ALA A 55 -10.35 -4.75 8.76
CA ALA A 55 -11.16 -4.19 9.82
C ALA A 55 -12.59 -4.79 9.76
N PRO A 56 -13.27 -5.05 10.89
CA PRO A 56 -14.63 -5.62 10.90
C PRO A 56 -15.68 -4.80 10.15
N ASP A 57 -15.42 -3.50 9.98
CA ASP A 57 -16.21 -2.48 9.30
C ASP A 57 -15.65 -2.12 7.91
N ALA A 58 -14.63 -2.85 7.41
CA ALA A 58 -14.19 -2.69 6.03
C ALA A 58 -15.38 -2.97 5.09
N PRO A 59 -15.54 -2.18 4.01
CA PRO A 59 -16.56 -2.42 3.01
C PRO A 59 -16.56 -3.88 2.57
N ARG A 60 -17.70 -4.54 2.76
CA ARG A 60 -17.84 -5.98 2.50
C ARG A 60 -18.19 -6.17 1.04
N GLY A 61 -17.29 -6.81 0.30
CA GLY A 61 -17.53 -7.24 -1.07
C GLY A 61 -16.24 -7.47 -1.80
N SER A 62 -16.11 -8.61 -2.48
CA SER A 62 -15.08 -8.77 -3.50
C SER A 62 -15.49 -7.97 -4.74
N PHE A 63 -14.51 -7.41 -5.42
CA PHE A 63 -14.70 -6.82 -6.74
C PHE A 63 -13.52 -7.23 -7.61
N SER A 64 -13.69 -7.14 -8.91
CA SER A 64 -12.68 -7.59 -9.85
C SER A 64 -11.97 -6.39 -10.48
N VAL A 65 -10.65 -6.45 -10.57
CA VAL A 65 -9.85 -5.50 -11.34
C VAL A 65 -9.34 -6.22 -12.58
N SER A 66 -9.59 -5.62 -13.74
CA SER A 66 -9.09 -6.11 -15.02
C SER A 66 -7.78 -5.42 -15.38
N LEU A 67 -6.77 -6.21 -15.73
CA LEU A 67 -5.45 -5.76 -16.16
C LEU A 67 -5.07 -6.42 -17.49
N PRO A 68 -4.21 -5.77 -18.29
CA PRO A 68 -3.69 -6.39 -19.48
C PRO A 68 -2.71 -7.52 -19.10
N PRO A 69 -2.92 -8.75 -19.57
CA PRO A 69 -1.99 -9.85 -19.33
C PRO A 69 -0.73 -9.64 -20.17
N TYR A 70 0.45 -9.93 -19.61
CA TYR A 70 1.68 -9.94 -20.38
C TYR A 70 1.59 -11.07 -21.43
N PRO A 71 1.89 -10.80 -22.72
CA PRO A 71 1.80 -11.81 -23.76
C PRO A 71 2.66 -13.03 -23.44
N GLU A 72 2.13 -14.23 -23.72
CA GLU A 72 2.86 -15.50 -23.58
C GLU A 72 3.29 -15.84 -22.13
N ALA A 73 2.90 -15.03 -21.14
CA ALA A 73 3.15 -15.32 -19.75
C ALA A 73 2.32 -16.52 -19.28
N THR A 74 2.96 -17.49 -18.64
CA THR A 74 2.27 -18.67 -18.08
C THR A 74 2.05 -18.48 -16.59
N PRO A 75 0.84 -18.75 -16.04
CA PRO A 75 0.57 -18.62 -14.61
C PRO A 75 1.49 -19.49 -13.77
N LEU A 76 1.96 -18.94 -12.65
CA LEU A 76 2.62 -19.70 -11.59
C LEU A 76 1.59 -20.10 -10.53
N SER A 77 1.49 -21.40 -10.25
CA SER A 77 0.67 -21.94 -9.16
C SER A 77 1.43 -23.06 -8.45
N PRO A 78 1.61 -22.99 -7.11
CA PRO A 78 1.19 -21.92 -6.21
C PRO A 78 2.05 -20.65 -6.35
N TRP A 79 1.57 -19.49 -5.89
CA TRP A 79 2.35 -18.25 -5.84
C TRP A 79 3.60 -18.42 -4.97
N ALA A 80 4.76 -18.03 -5.49
CA ALA A 80 6.05 -18.07 -4.82
C ALA A 80 6.22 -16.96 -3.77
N ALA A 81 5.60 -15.79 -3.98
CA ALA A 81 5.66 -14.66 -3.08
C ALA A 81 4.38 -13.78 -3.16
N SER A 82 4.30 -12.78 -2.28
CA SER A 82 3.30 -11.73 -2.41
C SER A 82 3.84 -10.66 -3.38
N PRO A 83 3.12 -10.28 -4.44
CA PRO A 83 3.63 -9.36 -5.46
C PRO A 83 3.55 -7.87 -5.10
N TYR A 84 3.25 -7.55 -3.83
CA TYR A 84 3.07 -6.19 -3.34
C TYR A 84 3.77 -5.98 -1.98
N PRO A 85 4.12 -4.74 -1.60
CA PRO A 85 4.93 -4.46 -0.43
C PRO A 85 4.16 -4.76 0.85
N GLU A 86 4.76 -5.58 1.73
CA GLU A 86 4.18 -5.92 3.04
C GLU A 86 4.00 -4.70 3.98
N THR A 87 4.44 -3.51 3.57
CA THR A 87 4.53 -2.31 4.40
C THR A 87 3.27 -1.45 4.41
N LEU A 88 2.25 -1.74 3.61
CA LEU A 88 1.00 -0.97 3.60
C LEU A 88 0.04 -1.46 4.71
N LEU A 89 0.27 -0.94 5.91
CA LEU A 89 -0.46 -1.31 7.14
C LEU A 89 -1.81 -0.59 7.28
N SER A 90 -2.67 -0.62 6.25
CA SER A 90 -4.06 -0.13 6.39
C SER A 90 -5.00 -1.30 6.67
N ALA A 91 -5.78 -1.24 7.77
CA ALA A 91 -6.84 -2.23 8.00
C ALA A 91 -8.03 -2.13 7.03
N TYR A 92 -8.03 -1.13 6.14
CA TYR A 92 -9.01 -1.00 5.05
C TYR A 92 -8.41 -1.37 3.68
N LEU A 93 -7.18 -1.87 3.68
CA LEU A 93 -6.54 -2.40 2.48
C LEU A 93 -7.31 -3.62 1.99
N GLN A 94 -7.52 -3.68 0.69
CA GLN A 94 -8.03 -4.83 -0.03
C GLN A 94 -7.03 -5.18 -1.11
N THR A 95 -6.69 -6.46 -1.23
CA THR A 95 -5.63 -6.90 -2.14
C THR A 95 -6.05 -8.08 -3.00
N ALA A 96 -5.42 -8.16 -4.16
CA ALA A 96 -5.38 -9.36 -5.00
C ALA A 96 -3.95 -9.57 -5.49
N GLY A 97 -3.63 -10.82 -5.83
CA GLY A 97 -2.34 -11.20 -6.38
C GLY A 97 -2.51 -12.11 -7.58
N ALA A 98 -1.52 -12.14 -8.47
CA ALA A 98 -1.26 -13.27 -9.34
C ALA A 98 0.21 -13.26 -9.75
N GLU A 99 0.75 -14.44 -10.04
CA GLU A 99 2.13 -14.58 -10.50
C GLU A 99 2.19 -15.33 -11.82
N TYR A 100 3.15 -14.94 -12.64
CA TYR A 100 3.41 -15.52 -13.94
C TYR A 100 4.92 -15.63 -14.17
N GLN A 101 5.28 -16.45 -15.14
CA GLN A 101 6.62 -16.50 -15.71
C GLN A 101 6.56 -16.20 -17.20
N SER A 102 7.62 -15.61 -17.72
CA SER A 102 7.84 -15.38 -19.15
C SER A 102 9.26 -15.77 -19.53
N SER A 103 9.47 -16.17 -20.78
CA SER A 103 10.80 -16.35 -21.37
C SER A 103 11.50 -15.01 -21.64
N ASP A 104 10.78 -13.90 -21.63
CA ASP A 104 11.35 -12.58 -21.85
C ASP A 104 12.07 -12.06 -20.60
N SER A 105 13.14 -11.29 -20.83
CA SER A 105 13.88 -10.62 -19.76
C SER A 105 13.03 -9.57 -19.03
N VAL A 106 13.37 -9.29 -17.77
CA VAL A 106 12.75 -8.25 -16.94
C VAL A 106 12.69 -6.89 -17.65
N THR A 107 13.72 -6.53 -18.43
CA THR A 107 13.77 -5.27 -19.17
C THR A 107 12.65 -5.16 -20.20
N ILE A 108 12.41 -6.24 -20.95
CA ILE A 108 11.37 -6.30 -21.98
C ILE A 108 9.99 -6.25 -21.31
N VAL A 109 9.78 -7.08 -20.29
CA VAL A 109 8.53 -7.13 -19.54
C VAL A 109 8.19 -5.78 -18.91
N SER A 110 9.15 -5.15 -18.22
CA SER A 110 8.95 -3.85 -17.58
C SER A 110 8.64 -2.76 -18.61
N ALA A 111 9.32 -2.76 -19.76
CA ALA A 111 9.05 -1.82 -20.85
C ALA A 111 7.63 -1.98 -21.40
N TRP A 112 7.16 -3.21 -21.55
CA TRP A 112 5.81 -3.50 -22.01
C TRP A 112 4.75 -2.94 -21.07
N PHE A 113 4.83 -3.17 -19.76
CA PHE A 113 3.83 -2.63 -18.82
C PHE A 113 3.86 -1.10 -18.76
N ARG A 114 5.05 -0.50 -18.89
CA ARG A 114 5.18 0.97 -18.95
C ARG A 114 4.44 1.58 -20.14
N SER A 115 4.32 0.88 -21.26
CA SER A 115 3.58 1.38 -22.42
C SER A 115 2.10 1.00 -22.39
N HIS A 116 1.76 -0.18 -21.86
CA HIS A 116 0.39 -0.72 -21.94
C HIS A 116 -0.52 -0.24 -20.81
N LEU A 117 -0.05 -0.16 -19.55
CA LEU A 117 -0.91 0.30 -18.46
C LEU A 117 -1.41 1.74 -18.64
N PRO A 118 -0.61 2.70 -19.15
CA PRO A 118 -1.12 4.03 -19.47
C PRO A 118 -2.25 4.05 -20.49
N ALA A 119 -2.17 3.21 -21.53
CA ALA A 119 -3.26 3.04 -22.49
C ALA A 119 -4.54 2.49 -21.87
N CYS A 120 -4.42 1.83 -20.71
CA CYS A 120 -5.53 1.22 -19.96
C CYS A 120 -6.06 2.08 -18.82
N GLY A 121 -5.74 3.38 -18.79
CA GLY A 121 -6.28 4.32 -17.80
C GLY A 121 -5.55 4.30 -16.47
N TRP A 122 -4.27 3.90 -16.46
CA TRP A 122 -3.39 3.96 -15.30
C TRP A 122 -2.30 5.02 -15.51
N HIS A 123 -1.65 5.48 -14.45
CA HIS A 123 -0.42 6.27 -14.58
C HIS A 123 0.64 5.76 -13.64
N THR A 124 1.90 5.92 -14.02
CA THR A 124 3.03 5.52 -13.16
C THR A 124 3.11 6.46 -11.97
N ASN A 125 3.13 5.88 -10.76
CA ASN A 125 3.26 6.62 -9.50
C ASN A 125 4.63 6.38 -8.85
N GLY A 126 5.27 5.23 -9.10
CA GLY A 126 6.53 4.91 -8.44
C GLY A 126 7.31 3.77 -9.07
N TYR A 127 8.55 3.63 -8.61
CA TYR A 127 9.43 2.52 -8.89
C TYR A 127 10.15 2.14 -7.59
N TRP A 128 10.36 0.85 -7.39
CA TRP A 128 11.17 0.35 -6.29
C TRP A 128 12.09 -0.77 -6.77
N ASN A 129 13.15 -1.00 -6.00
CA ASN A 129 14.07 -2.11 -6.15
C ASN A 129 14.36 -2.72 -4.77
N GLY A 130 14.70 -4.00 -4.76
CA GLY A 130 14.91 -4.75 -3.53
C GLY A 130 15.44 -6.15 -3.81
N ASN A 131 15.69 -6.87 -2.72
CA ASN A 131 16.35 -8.18 -2.75
C ASN A 131 15.74 -9.12 -1.68
N ALA A 132 14.58 -8.76 -1.15
CA ALA A 132 13.91 -9.47 -0.07
C ALA A 132 12.96 -10.57 -0.56
N SER A 133 12.68 -10.66 -1.86
CA SER A 133 11.84 -11.70 -2.45
C SER A 133 12.37 -12.09 -3.84
N VAL A 134 11.72 -13.07 -4.48
CA VAL A 134 11.96 -13.44 -5.88
C VAL A 134 11.73 -12.27 -6.84
N PHE A 135 10.96 -11.26 -6.42
CA PHE A 135 10.80 -10.00 -7.12
C PHE A 135 11.82 -8.98 -6.60
N THR A 136 12.72 -8.56 -7.48
CA THR A 136 13.83 -7.66 -7.16
C THR A 136 13.59 -6.22 -7.59
N ALA A 137 12.53 -5.97 -8.35
CA ALA A 137 12.12 -4.62 -8.73
C ALA A 137 10.62 -4.58 -8.97
N GLY A 138 10.04 -3.38 -8.92
CA GLY A 138 8.64 -3.21 -9.26
C GLY A 138 8.28 -1.79 -9.63
N ARG A 139 7.07 -1.63 -10.17
CA ARG A 139 6.48 -0.35 -10.54
C ARG A 139 5.06 -0.27 -10.01
N THR A 140 4.76 0.84 -9.35
CA THR A 140 3.41 1.15 -8.90
C THR A 140 2.72 2.02 -9.94
N PHE A 141 1.52 1.61 -10.31
CA PHE A 141 0.60 2.33 -11.18
C PHE A 141 -0.66 2.67 -10.39
N VAL A 142 -1.23 3.84 -10.62
CA VAL A 142 -2.46 4.30 -9.95
C VAL A 142 -3.54 4.51 -11.02
N SER A 143 -4.78 4.14 -10.71
CA SER A 143 -5.89 4.31 -11.63
C SER A 143 -6.19 5.81 -11.84
N ASN A 144 -6.35 6.23 -13.09
CA ASN A 144 -6.79 7.59 -13.41
C ASN A 144 -8.22 7.86 -12.95
N ALA A 145 -9.04 6.82 -12.85
CA ALA A 145 -10.42 6.92 -12.39
C ALA A 145 -10.55 6.90 -10.85
N ASN A 146 -9.54 6.35 -10.16
CA ASN A 146 -9.56 6.19 -8.70
C ASN A 146 -8.14 6.25 -8.12
N PRO A 147 -7.75 7.36 -7.46
CA PRO A 147 -6.40 7.51 -6.92
C PRO A 147 -6.09 6.59 -5.74
N ASP A 148 -7.10 5.99 -5.10
CA ASP A 148 -6.93 5.03 -4.00
C ASP A 148 -6.75 3.58 -4.49
N LEU A 149 -6.91 3.34 -5.79
CA LEU A 149 -6.69 2.05 -6.45
C LEU A 149 -5.33 2.07 -7.15
N SER A 150 -4.41 1.24 -6.65
CA SER A 150 -3.10 1.04 -7.22
C SER A 150 -2.87 -0.40 -7.63
N VAL A 151 -1.96 -0.57 -8.57
CA VAL A 151 -1.49 -1.88 -9.03
C VAL A 151 0.02 -1.84 -9.05
N GLU A 152 0.62 -2.83 -8.41
CA GLU A 152 2.03 -3.08 -8.42
C GLU A 152 2.40 -4.16 -9.42
N MET A 153 3.22 -3.81 -10.39
CA MET A 153 3.88 -4.77 -11.27
C MET A 153 5.25 -5.09 -10.67
N SER A 154 5.42 -6.32 -10.20
CA SER A 154 6.65 -6.83 -9.60
C SER A 154 7.40 -7.71 -10.59
N TYR A 155 8.72 -7.61 -10.61
CA TYR A 155 9.59 -8.28 -11.58
C TYR A 155 10.74 -8.99 -10.87
N GLY A 156 11.00 -10.23 -11.28
CA GLY A 156 12.08 -11.06 -10.80
C GLY A 156 12.83 -11.73 -11.94
N HIS A 157 14.08 -12.12 -11.73
CA HIS A 157 14.81 -12.93 -12.69
C HIS A 157 14.36 -14.39 -12.58
N GLY A 158 13.94 -14.98 -13.69
CA GLY A 158 13.57 -16.38 -13.81
C GLY A 158 14.73 -17.26 -14.26
N ALA A 159 14.44 -18.54 -14.53
CA ALA A 159 15.40 -19.44 -15.15
C ALA A 159 15.68 -19.04 -16.60
N SER A 160 16.91 -19.32 -17.09
CA SER A 160 17.29 -19.14 -18.50
C SER A 160 17.03 -17.73 -19.05
N ASP A 161 17.43 -16.69 -18.32
CA ASP A 161 17.24 -15.27 -18.65
C ASP A 161 15.78 -14.77 -18.74
N GLY A 162 14.81 -15.64 -18.43
CA GLY A 162 13.40 -15.28 -18.33
C GLY A 162 13.09 -14.41 -17.11
N SER A 163 11.81 -14.16 -16.88
CA SER A 163 11.35 -13.32 -15.77
C SER A 163 10.14 -13.87 -15.05
N TYR A 164 10.08 -13.56 -13.76
CA TYR A 164 8.88 -13.67 -12.94
C TYR A 164 8.14 -12.34 -12.96
N ILE A 165 6.82 -12.41 -13.08
CA ILE A 165 5.91 -11.27 -13.15
C ILE A 165 4.88 -11.41 -12.04
N GLY A 166 4.86 -10.44 -11.13
CA GLY A 166 3.86 -10.33 -10.08
C GLY A 166 2.86 -9.23 -10.40
N TYR A 167 1.59 -9.57 -10.34
CA TYR A 167 0.49 -8.61 -10.37
C TYR A 167 -0.05 -8.44 -8.95
N GLY A 168 0.19 -7.30 -8.32
CA GLY A 168 -0.41 -6.92 -7.05
C GLY A 168 -1.47 -5.86 -7.26
N VAL A 169 -2.70 -6.07 -6.81
CA VAL A 169 -3.72 -5.02 -6.75
C VAL A 169 -3.88 -4.60 -5.31
N GLU A 170 -3.96 -3.29 -5.09
CA GLU A 170 -4.18 -2.69 -3.79
C GLU A 170 -5.24 -1.61 -3.92
N TRP A 171 -6.28 -1.69 -3.10
CA TRP A 171 -7.24 -0.60 -2.96
C TRP A 171 -7.57 -0.40 -1.51
N ILE A 172 -7.44 0.83 -1.04
CA ILE A 172 -7.91 1.21 0.28
C ILE A 172 -9.34 1.73 0.16
N ILE A 173 -10.31 0.98 0.68
CA ILE A 173 -11.72 1.38 0.67
C ILE A 173 -12.14 1.72 2.09
N TYR A 174 -12.33 3.01 2.33
CA TYR A 174 -12.77 3.50 3.63
C TYR A 174 -14.28 3.32 3.82
N PRO A 175 -14.75 3.05 5.05
CA PRO A 175 -16.17 3.04 5.33
C PRO A 175 -16.79 4.45 5.11
N PRO A 176 -18.08 4.54 4.73
CA PRO A 176 -18.78 5.80 4.58
C PRO A 176 -18.63 6.70 5.81
N ARG A 177 -18.44 8.01 5.59
CA ARG A 177 -18.30 9.00 6.66
C ARG A 177 -19.65 9.59 7.08
N PRO A 178 -19.84 9.91 8.37
CA PRO A 178 -18.96 9.59 9.48
C PRO A 178 -18.91 8.08 9.68
N ALA A 179 -17.71 7.52 9.87
CA ALA A 179 -17.58 6.14 10.28
C ALA A 179 -18.14 6.08 11.71
N ALA A 180 -19.43 5.80 11.87
CA ALA A 180 -20.01 5.50 13.17
C ALA A 180 -19.43 4.14 13.57
N SER A 181 -18.37 4.01 14.35
CA SER A 181 -17.60 4.92 15.18
C SER A 181 -16.19 4.36 15.27
N TYR A 182 -15.17 5.12 14.95
CA TYR A 182 -13.81 4.60 15.02
C TYR A 182 -13.41 4.12 16.43
N LEU A 183 -13.96 4.80 17.44
CA LEU A 183 -13.96 4.40 18.84
C LEU A 183 -15.38 4.00 19.27
N HIS A 184 -15.70 2.70 19.19
CA HIS A 184 -16.96 2.13 19.66
C HIS A 184 -16.90 1.75 21.14
N GLY A 185 -17.95 2.16 21.84
CA GLY A 185 -18.34 1.62 23.14
C GLY A 185 -18.58 2.70 24.19
N PRO A 186 -19.25 2.34 25.30
CA PRO A 186 -19.16 3.16 26.49
C PRO A 186 -17.70 3.15 26.94
N PHE A 187 -17.14 4.34 27.15
CA PHE A 187 -15.83 4.49 27.78
C PHE A 187 -16.04 5.09 29.17
N THR A 188 -15.40 4.49 30.15
CA THR A 188 -15.47 4.91 31.56
C THR A 188 -14.28 5.80 31.93
N GLN A 189 -13.17 5.66 31.22
CA GLN A 189 -11.94 6.40 31.47
C GLN A 189 -11.14 6.59 30.19
N VAL A 190 -10.42 7.70 30.11
CA VAL A 190 -9.31 7.88 29.15
C VAL A 190 -8.03 8.12 29.91
N ARG A 191 -7.00 7.33 29.63
CA ARG A 191 -5.63 7.55 30.11
C ARG A 191 -4.85 8.22 29.00
N ILE A 192 -4.21 9.34 29.30
CA ILE A 192 -3.39 10.10 28.38
C ILE A 192 -1.99 10.13 28.97
N ALA A 193 -0.97 9.81 28.19
CA ALA A 193 0.39 10.15 28.54
C ALA A 193 0.98 11.03 27.45
N ARG A 194 1.61 12.14 27.85
CA ARG A 194 2.14 13.14 26.92
C ARG A 194 3.55 13.52 27.29
N ARG A 195 4.48 13.43 26.34
CA ARG A 195 5.83 13.96 26.42
C ARG A 195 5.77 15.48 26.40
N ARG A 196 6.28 16.12 27.44
CA ARG A 196 6.54 17.56 27.48
C ARG A 196 8.05 17.79 27.35
N PRO A 197 8.49 18.62 26.38
CA PRO A 197 9.86 19.07 26.37
C PRO A 197 10.11 19.89 27.64
N ARG A 198 11.18 19.57 28.37
CA ARG A 198 11.70 20.43 29.42
C ARG A 198 12.99 21.04 28.88
N ASN A 199 12.98 22.35 28.65
CA ASN A 199 14.23 23.07 28.40
C ASN A 199 15.02 23.05 29.70
N ILE A 200 16.05 22.21 29.77
CA ILE A 200 16.89 22.16 30.96
C ILE A 200 18.09 23.11 30.80
N LEU A 201 18.68 23.29 29.61
CA LEU A 201 19.77 24.25 29.36
C LEU A 201 19.90 24.59 27.85
N PRO A 202 20.64 25.66 27.46
CA PRO A 202 20.77 26.12 26.07
C PRO A 202 21.40 25.11 25.09
N ASN A 203 22.22 24.16 25.57
CA ASN A 203 23.07 23.32 24.72
C ASN A 203 23.00 21.80 25.01
N SER A 204 21.94 21.28 25.64
CA SER A 204 21.85 19.84 25.95
C SER A 204 20.49 19.24 25.62
N SER A 205 20.54 18.04 25.03
CA SER A 205 19.47 17.05 24.83
C SER A 205 18.13 17.36 25.51
N LEU A 206 17.07 17.42 24.71
CA LEU A 206 15.70 17.58 25.18
C LEU A 206 15.34 16.43 26.14
N VAL A 207 15.36 16.69 27.44
CA VAL A 207 14.80 15.76 28.43
C VAL A 207 13.28 15.85 28.34
N GLN A 208 12.66 14.76 27.90
CA GLN A 208 11.21 14.66 27.76
C GLN A 208 10.60 14.12 29.06
N ARG A 209 9.81 14.94 29.76
CA ARG A 209 9.00 14.46 30.90
C ARG A 209 7.68 13.91 30.37
N VAL A 210 7.29 12.71 30.77
CA VAL A 210 5.96 12.19 30.46
C VAL A 210 4.97 12.64 31.54
N VAL A 211 3.90 13.33 31.13
CA VAL A 211 2.77 13.70 31.98
C VAL A 211 1.66 12.69 31.78
N HIS A 212 1.18 12.09 32.86
CA HIS A 212 0.04 11.18 32.83
C HIS A 212 -1.22 11.90 33.33
N THR A 213 -2.29 11.83 32.56
CA THR A 213 -3.60 12.38 32.89
C THR A 213 -4.65 11.28 32.78
N THR A 214 -5.52 11.19 33.78
CA THR A 214 -6.69 10.31 33.76
C THR A 214 -7.95 11.17 33.69
N VAL A 215 -8.73 10.98 32.63
CA VAL A 215 -10.02 11.64 32.43
C VAL A 215 -11.13 10.65 32.74
N ARG A 216 -12.01 10.99 33.68
CA ARG A 216 -13.22 10.21 34.02
C ARG A 216 -14.52 10.95 33.73
N ASP A 217 -14.43 12.24 33.39
CA ASP A 217 -15.59 13.05 33.02
C ASP A 217 -16.20 12.54 31.71
N ARG A 218 -17.46 12.10 31.76
CA ARG A 218 -18.14 11.50 30.60
C ARG A 218 -18.33 12.48 29.44
N THR A 219 -18.50 13.77 29.73
CA THR A 219 -18.68 14.81 28.71
C THR A 219 -17.37 15.04 27.95
N GLU A 220 -16.25 15.13 28.67
CA GLU A 220 -14.92 15.26 28.10
C GLU A 220 -14.51 14.02 27.29
N ILE A 221 -14.80 12.82 27.79
CA ILE A 221 -14.58 11.57 27.07
C ILE A 221 -15.39 11.56 25.76
N ARG A 222 -16.69 11.92 25.81
CA ARG A 222 -17.54 12.00 24.61
C ARG A 222 -17.04 13.04 23.61
N ARG A 223 -16.59 14.21 24.08
CA ARG A 223 -16.00 15.25 23.22
C ARG A 223 -14.74 14.75 22.52
N LEU A 224 -13.84 14.08 23.24
CA LEU A 224 -12.62 13.53 22.66
C LEU A 224 -12.91 12.41 21.65
N VAL A 225 -13.83 11.50 21.99
CA VAL A 225 -14.30 10.45 21.07
C VAL A 225 -14.93 11.05 19.82
N SER A 226 -15.78 12.07 19.98
CA SER A 226 -16.41 12.78 18.87
C SER A 226 -15.37 13.49 18.00
N ALA A 227 -14.37 14.15 18.59
CA ALA A 227 -13.27 14.77 17.85
C ALA A 227 -12.51 13.74 17.00
N ILE A 228 -12.15 12.59 17.58
CA ILE A 228 -11.47 11.50 16.85
C ILE A 228 -12.35 10.95 15.73
N ASN A 229 -13.63 10.69 16.00
CA ASN A 229 -14.57 10.19 15.01
C ASN A 229 -14.90 11.22 13.91
N SER A 230 -14.66 12.52 14.16
CA SER A 230 -14.85 13.60 13.19
C SER A 230 -13.70 13.79 12.21
N VAL A 231 -12.54 13.16 12.46
CA VAL A 231 -11.40 13.23 11.54
C VAL A 231 -11.75 12.52 10.24
N GLY A 232 -11.93 13.29 9.17
CA GLY A 232 -12.40 12.81 7.87
C GLY A 232 -11.31 12.20 6.98
N GLY A 233 -10.06 12.64 7.14
CA GLY A 233 -8.93 12.20 6.31
C GLY A 233 -8.37 10.87 6.76
N TYR A 234 -8.49 9.86 5.90
CA TYR A 234 -7.59 8.73 5.94
C TYR A 234 -6.47 8.98 4.92
N HIS A 235 -5.23 8.67 5.29
CA HIS A 235 -4.11 8.70 4.35
C HIS A 235 -3.29 7.44 4.55
N THR A 236 -2.72 6.94 3.45
CA THR A 236 -1.59 6.03 3.49
C THR A 236 -0.48 6.69 4.30
N VAL A 237 -0.02 5.99 5.33
CA VAL A 237 1.15 6.42 6.08
C VAL A 237 2.36 6.27 5.15
N PRO A 238 3.14 7.33 4.88
CA PRO A 238 4.38 7.18 4.15
C PRO A 238 5.26 6.16 4.88
N ALA A 239 5.90 5.23 4.16
CA ALA A 239 6.78 4.22 4.74
C ALA A 239 7.88 4.84 5.64
N LEU A 240 8.25 6.10 5.40
CA LEU A 240 9.16 6.90 6.22
C LEU A 240 8.67 7.13 7.68
N CYS A 241 7.37 7.04 7.95
CA CYS A 241 6.82 7.10 9.31
C CYS A 241 6.83 5.74 10.02
N LEU A 242 7.14 4.66 9.30
CA LEU A 242 7.21 3.27 9.80
C LEU A 242 8.64 2.83 10.11
N GLY A 243 9.60 3.77 10.19
CA GLY A 243 10.97 3.51 10.62
C GLY A 243 11.00 2.86 12.01
N GLY A 244 11.06 1.52 12.02
CA GLY A 244 11.07 0.70 13.23
C GLY A 244 9.81 -0.14 13.35
N GLY A 245 9.90 -1.40 12.91
CA GLY A 245 8.90 -2.43 13.18
C GLY A 245 8.51 -2.39 14.66
N ALA A 246 7.22 -2.23 14.94
CA ALA A 246 6.70 -2.17 16.29
C ALA A 246 7.53 -1.26 17.24
N ALA A 247 8.01 -0.10 16.77
CA ALA A 247 8.53 0.94 17.65
C ALA A 247 7.36 1.52 18.46
N ARG A 248 6.93 0.72 19.45
CA ARG A 248 5.99 1.09 20.48
C ARG A 248 6.53 2.38 21.11
N PHE A 249 5.67 3.39 21.23
CA PHE A 249 5.88 4.58 22.07
C PHE A 249 6.84 5.67 21.53
N GLY A 250 6.87 5.97 20.24
CA GLY A 250 7.70 7.07 19.70
C GLY A 250 7.10 8.49 19.75
N GLY A 251 5.78 8.64 19.65
CA GLY A 251 5.14 9.96 19.56
C GLY A 251 5.03 10.74 20.88
N PRO A 252 4.83 12.07 20.82
CA PRO A 252 4.65 12.89 22.01
C PRO A 252 3.37 12.62 22.80
N ALA A 253 2.41 11.80 22.34
CA ALA A 253 1.34 11.29 23.20
C ALA A 253 0.89 9.84 22.90
N TRP A 254 0.36 9.17 23.94
CA TRP A 254 -0.47 7.97 23.81
C TRP A 254 -1.78 8.11 24.60
N LEU A 255 -2.84 7.48 24.09
CA LEU A 255 -4.17 7.42 24.69
C LEU A 255 -4.62 5.97 24.88
N ALA A 256 -5.34 5.70 25.97
CA ALA A 256 -6.08 4.45 26.17
C ALA A 256 -7.49 4.76 26.66
N PHE A 257 -8.48 4.38 25.85
CA PHE A 257 -9.90 4.46 26.15
C PHE A 257 -10.33 3.16 26.82
N ILE A 258 -10.69 3.23 28.09
CA ILE A 258 -11.04 2.08 28.92
C ILE A 258 -12.56 1.90 28.93
N ARG A 259 -13.01 0.67 28.68
CA ARG A 259 -14.42 0.28 28.71
C ARG A 259 -14.83 -0.23 30.11
N PRO A 260 -16.14 -0.39 30.39
CA PRO A 260 -16.62 -0.95 31.66
C PRO A 260 -16.06 -2.33 31.99
N ASP A 261 -15.79 -3.16 30.99
CA ASP A 261 -15.19 -4.50 31.12
C ASP A 261 -13.66 -4.48 31.28
N SER A 262 -13.07 -3.30 31.47
CA SER A 262 -11.62 -3.06 31.54
C SER A 262 -10.85 -3.34 30.24
N SER A 263 -11.52 -3.69 29.13
CA SER A 263 -10.87 -3.70 27.82
C SER A 263 -10.48 -2.28 27.41
N ALA A 264 -9.40 -2.17 26.65
CA ALA A 264 -8.85 -0.88 26.24
C ALA A 264 -8.79 -0.77 24.72
N VAL A 265 -9.16 0.41 24.22
CA VAL A 265 -8.86 0.83 22.85
C VAL A 265 -7.70 1.81 22.92
N HIS A 266 -6.59 1.43 22.32
CA HIS A 266 -5.41 2.27 22.34
C HIS A 266 -5.33 3.14 21.09
N ALA A 267 -4.78 4.34 21.27
CA ALA A 267 -4.60 5.32 20.22
C ALA A 267 -3.22 5.98 20.42
N TYR A 268 -2.37 5.97 19.40
CA TYR A 268 -0.97 6.42 19.53
C TYR A 268 -0.63 7.43 18.46
N GLU A 269 0.20 8.41 18.83
CA GLU A 269 0.90 9.27 17.89
C GLU A 269 2.19 8.59 17.40
N ILE A 270 2.46 8.68 16.09
CA ILE A 270 3.61 8.01 15.45
C ILE A 270 4.39 9.02 14.62
N GLY A 271 5.66 9.21 14.98
CA GLY A 271 6.63 10.03 14.23
C GLY A 271 6.89 11.43 14.83
N PRO A 272 8.08 12.01 14.63
CA PRO A 272 8.35 13.40 14.95
C PRO A 272 7.72 14.35 13.91
N GLY A 273 6.98 15.35 14.38
CA GLY A 273 6.86 16.67 13.74
C GLY A 273 5.90 16.87 12.55
N ALA A 274 5.50 15.84 11.79
CA ALA A 274 4.70 16.06 10.58
C ALA A 274 3.53 15.10 10.35
N CYS A 275 3.44 13.99 11.08
CA CYS A 275 2.37 12.99 10.89
C CYS A 275 1.71 12.69 12.24
N LEU A 276 0.77 13.53 12.66
CA LEU A 276 -0.11 13.24 13.80
C LEU A 276 -1.10 12.14 13.41
N GLY A 277 -0.61 10.91 13.35
CA GLY A 277 -1.41 9.71 13.11
C GLY A 277 -2.07 9.24 14.41
N LEU A 278 -3.34 8.85 14.40
CA LEU A 278 -3.96 8.11 15.51
C LEU A 278 -4.14 6.63 15.09
N ALA A 279 -3.29 5.75 15.61
CA ALA A 279 -3.41 4.32 15.37
C ALA A 279 -4.38 3.67 16.38
N VAL A 280 -5.62 3.35 15.98
CA VAL A 280 -6.56 2.62 16.87
C VAL A 280 -6.34 1.12 16.77
N ASN A 281 -6.04 0.50 17.93
CA ASN A 281 -5.66 -0.92 18.05
C ASN A 281 -4.54 -1.34 17.08
N SER A 282 -3.65 -0.42 16.72
CA SER A 282 -2.55 -0.63 15.76
C SER A 282 -2.99 -1.04 14.35
N ARG A 283 -4.27 -0.87 14.01
CA ARG A 283 -4.86 -1.34 12.74
C ARG A 283 -5.32 -0.21 11.84
N ARG A 284 -5.87 0.85 12.43
CA ARG A 284 -6.50 1.92 11.67
C ARG A 284 -5.74 3.23 11.90
N TRP A 285 -5.48 4.01 10.87
CA TRP A 285 -4.72 5.27 10.93
C TRP A 285 -5.59 6.49 10.57
N LEU A 286 -5.50 7.57 11.35
CA LEU A 286 -6.15 8.86 11.07
C LEU A 286 -5.12 9.97 11.10
N ILE A 287 -5.13 10.90 10.14
CA ILE A 287 -4.35 12.15 10.25
C ILE A 287 -5.17 13.18 11.02
N ASP A 288 -4.72 13.55 12.21
CA ASP A 288 -5.31 14.64 12.95
C ASP A 288 -4.90 15.99 12.34
N THR A 289 -5.88 16.80 11.93
CA THR A 289 -5.70 18.18 11.46
C THR A 289 -5.52 19.18 12.61
N GLY A 290 -5.23 18.67 13.82
CA GLY A 290 -5.05 19.43 15.06
C GLY A 290 -6.31 19.54 15.93
N VAL A 291 -7.43 18.94 15.52
CA VAL A 291 -8.69 18.94 16.29
C VAL A 291 -8.53 18.05 17.53
N VAL A 292 -8.00 16.85 17.36
CA VAL A 292 -7.76 15.90 18.46
C VAL A 292 -6.65 16.44 19.36
N TRP A 293 -5.58 16.97 18.79
CA TRP A 293 -4.46 17.54 19.53
C TRP A 293 -4.89 18.70 20.43
N LYS A 294 -5.72 19.63 19.95
CA LYS A 294 -6.27 20.71 20.78
C LYS A 294 -7.02 20.18 22.01
N GLN A 295 -7.77 19.10 21.87
CA GLN A 295 -8.47 18.45 23.00
C GLN A 295 -7.48 17.82 23.98
N ILE A 296 -6.48 17.08 23.48
CA ILE A 296 -5.42 16.49 24.31
C ILE A 296 -4.66 17.58 25.07
N LEU A 297 -4.31 18.68 24.40
CA LEU A 297 -3.63 19.81 25.02
C LEU A 297 -4.49 20.42 26.13
N ARG A 298 -5.81 20.58 25.93
CA ARG A 298 -6.74 21.08 26.94
C ARG A 298 -6.79 20.16 28.16
N LEU A 299 -6.95 18.86 27.93
CA LEU A 299 -7.09 17.85 28.99
C LEU A 299 -5.80 17.67 29.80
N THR A 300 -4.65 17.92 29.19
CA THR A 300 -3.33 17.78 29.82
C THR A 300 -2.74 19.10 30.31
N ARG A 301 -3.52 20.18 30.36
CA ARG A 301 -3.09 21.42 31.04
C ARG A 301 -2.99 21.16 32.54
N PRO A 302 -1.99 21.74 33.22
CA PRO A 302 -1.89 21.64 34.66
C PRO A 302 -3.06 22.36 35.35
#